data_AF-A0A239AW07-F1
#
_entry.id   AF-A0A239AW07-F1
#
_cell.length_a   1.000
_cell.length_b   1.000
_cell.length_c   1.000
_cell.angle_alpha   90.00
_cell.angle_beta   90.00
_cell.angle_gamma   90.00
#
_symmetry.space_group_name_H-M   'P 1'
#
loop_
_entity.id
_entity.type
_entity.pdbx_description
1 polymer ?
#
loop_
_entity_poly.entity_id
_entity_poly.type
_entity_poly.pdbx_seq_one_letter_code
_entity_poly.pdbx_strand_id
1 'polypeptide(L)' 'MPDNRYRLPADEFYASAQVPLEEQVEVHSEPVPPPAGWRGDPVPWADGGSGDADGD' A
#
# COMPACT_ATOMS: atom_id res chain seq x y z
N MET A 1 4.74 -4.00 41.94
CA MET A 1 4.48 -3.73 40.51
C MET A 1 4.23 -5.08 39.87
N PRO A 2 3.05 -5.34 39.26
CA PRO A 2 2.85 -6.57 38.51
C PRO A 2 3.79 -6.57 37.29
N ASP A 3 4.43 -7.70 37.01
CA ASP A 3 5.26 -7.84 35.81
C ASP A 3 4.41 -7.59 34.56
N ASN A 4 4.86 -6.64 33.74
CA ASN A 4 4.19 -6.30 32.49
C ASN A 4 4.44 -7.42 31.46
N ARG A 5 3.40 -8.20 31.15
CA ARG A 5 3.47 -9.31 30.17
C ARG A 5 3.87 -8.90 28.74
N TYR A 6 3.85 -7.61 28.43
CA TYR A 6 4.23 -7.06 27.13
C TYR A 6 5.60 -6.39 27.16
N ARG A 7 6.30 -6.42 28.30
CA ARG A 7 7.65 -5.89 28.40
C ARG A 7 8.60 -6.86 27.68
N LEU A 8 9.06 -6.44 26.52
CA LEU A 8 10.14 -7.11 25.80
C LEU A 8 11.48 -6.43 26.13
N PRO A 9 12.51 -7.16 26.57
CA PRO A 9 13.87 -6.62 26.68
C PRO A 9 14.35 -6.06 25.34
N ALA A 10 15.10 -4.95 25.38
CA ALA A 10 15.58 -4.29 24.16
C ALA A 10 16.41 -5.24 23.29
N ASP A 11 17.30 -6.04 23.90
CA ASP A 11 18.14 -6.99 23.17
C ASP A 11 17.32 -8.07 22.45
N GLU A 12 16.23 -8.54 23.08
CA GLU A 12 15.31 -9.51 22.48
C GLU A 12 14.50 -8.89 21.33
N PHE A 13 14.12 -7.62 21.47
CA PHE A 13 13.49 -6.86 20.40
C PHE A 13 14.42 -6.69 19.20
N TYR A 14 15.67 -6.25 19.40
CA TYR A 14 16.62 -6.07 18.30
C TYR A 14 16.99 -7.38 17.61
N ALA A 15 17.14 -8.47 18.37
CA ALA A 15 17.42 -9.79 17.82
C ALA A 15 16.27 -10.32 16.95
N SER A 16 15.01 -10.00 17.29
CA SER A 16 13.83 -10.45 16.53
C SER A 16 13.45 -9.52 15.37
N ALA A 17 13.85 -8.25 15.41
CA ALA A 17 13.46 -7.24 14.42
C ALA A 17 14.51 -6.98 13.32
N GLN A 18 15.71 -7.56 13.41
CA GLN A 18 16.73 -7.40 12.37
C GLN A 18 16.42 -8.28 11.16
N VAL A 19 16.16 -7.61 10.03
CA VAL A 19 16.01 -8.23 8.71
C VAL A 19 17.25 -7.89 7.87
N PRO A 20 17.92 -8.86 7.21
CA PRO A 20 19.04 -8.58 6.31
C PRO A 20 18.69 -7.56 5.22
N LEU A 21 19.65 -6.73 4.81
CA LEU A 21 19.39 -5.63 3.86
C LEU A 21 18.86 -6.14 2.51
N GLU A 22 19.38 -7.27 2.06
CA GLU A 22 18.96 -7.98 0.85
C GLU A 22 17.49 -8.43 0.89
N GLU A 23 16.95 -8.69 2.08
CA GLU A 23 15.54 -9.04 2.30
C GLU A 23 14.65 -7.80 2.47
N GLN A 24 15.23 -6.61 2.68
CA GLN A 24 14.51 -5.34 2.79
C GLN A 24 14.19 -4.71 1.42
N VAL A 25 14.66 -5.31 0.33
CA VAL A 25 14.38 -4.81 -1.03
C VAL A 25 13.08 -5.43 -1.53
N GLU A 26 12.08 -4.59 -1.77
CA GLU A 26 10.88 -5.00 -2.50
C GLU A 26 11.26 -5.34 -3.95
N VAL A 27 11.12 -6.60 -4.34
CA VAL A 27 11.33 -7.02 -5.72
C VAL A 27 10.07 -6.67 -6.51
N HIS A 28 10.12 -5.55 -7.23
CA HIS A 28 9.10 -5.24 -8.21
C HIS A 28 9.26 -6.15 -9.43
N SER A 29 8.22 -6.92 -9.76
CA SER A 29 8.14 -7.55 -11.07
C SER A 29 8.00 -6.48 -12.14
N GLU A 30 8.49 -6.75 -13.36
CA GLU A 30 8.20 -5.89 -14.50
C GLU A 30 6.69 -5.70 -14.66
N PRO A 31 6.23 -4.47 -14.96
CA PRO A 31 4.81 -4.22 -15.18
C PRO A 31 4.33 -5.05 -16.38
N VAL A 32 3.36 -5.93 -16.15
CA VAL A 32 2.72 -6.70 -17.22
C VAL A 32 1.76 -5.76 -17.97
N PRO A 33 1.91 -5.60 -19.30
CA PRO A 33 0.99 -4.79 -20.06
C PRO A 33 -0.42 -5.38 -19.97
N PRO A 34 -1.46 -4.53 -19.89
CA PRO A 34 -2.82 -5.02 -19.78
C PRO A 34 -3.23 -5.84 -21.02
N PRO A 35 -4.17 -6.78 -20.89
CA PRO A 35 -4.63 -7.59 -22.00
C PRO A 35 -5.24 -6.74 -23.12
N ALA A 36 -5.20 -7.26 -24.35
CA ALA A 36 -5.81 -6.60 -25.50
C ALA A 36 -7.31 -6.34 -25.25
N GLY A 37 -7.75 -5.09 -25.45
CA GLY A 37 -9.13 -4.66 -25.19
C GLY A 37 -9.37 -4.08 -23.79
N TRP A 38 -8.34 -3.97 -22.94
CA TRP A 38 -8.43 -3.19 -21.70
C TRP A 38 -8.80 -1.74 -22.03
N ARG A 39 -9.86 -1.24 -21.40
CA ARG A 39 -10.27 0.16 -21.58
C ARG A 39 -9.18 1.05 -21.01
N GLY A 40 -8.47 1.76 -21.88
CA GLY A 40 -7.50 2.79 -21.50
C GLY A 40 -8.14 4.10 -21.07
N ASP A 41 -9.44 4.10 -20.78
CA ASP A 41 -10.18 5.30 -20.40
C ASP A 41 -10.03 5.51 -18.88
N PRO A 42 -9.25 6.50 -18.43
CA PRO A 42 -9.00 6.72 -17.00
C PRO A 42 -10.24 7.21 -16.26
N VAL A 43 -11.34 7.54 -16.95
CA VAL A 43 -12.54 8.09 -16.30
C VAL A 43 -13.82 7.44 -16.84
N PRO A 44 -14.13 6.21 -16.43
CA PRO A 44 -15.34 5.50 -16.88
C PRO A 44 -16.67 6.13 -16.42
N TRP A 45 -16.63 7.24 -15.66
CA TRP A 45 -17.77 7.97 -15.11
C TRP A 45 -17.85 9.43 -15.57
N ALA A 46 -17.00 9.86 -16.51
CA ALA A 46 -17.03 11.22 -17.06
C ALA A 46 -18.06 11.40 -18.18
N ASP A 47 -18.86 10.38 -18.48
CA ASP A 47 -19.85 10.39 -19.56
C ASP A 47 -21.17 11.09 -19.16
N GLY A 48 -21.08 12.40 -18.89
CA GLY A 48 -22.22 13.28 -19.14
C GLY A 48 -23.07 13.69 -17.94
N GLY A 49 -22.46 13.97 -16.79
CA GLY A 49 -23.10 14.68 -15.69
C GLY A 49 -22.71 16.16 -15.65
N SER A 50 -23.21 16.97 -16.60
CA SER A 50 -23.22 18.42 -16.45
C SER A 50 -24.15 18.80 -15.29
N GLY A 51 -23.65 19.48 -14.27
CA GLY A 51 -24.50 20.13 -13.28
C GLY A 51 -23.96 20.11 -11.85
N ASP A 52 -22.92 20.88 -11.59
CA ASP A 52 -22.89 21.71 -10.38
C ASP A 52 -23.83 22.91 -10.59
N ALA A 53 -25.13 22.64 -10.71
CA ALA A 53 -26.15 23.64 -11.03
C ALA A 53 -27.09 23.90 -9.84
N ASP A 54 -26.52 24.21 -8.67
CA ASP A 54 -27.24 24.77 -7.53
C ASP A 54 -26.26 25.19 -6.42
N GLY A 55 -25.57 26.29 -6.68
CA GLY A 55 -24.66 26.95 -5.74
C GLY A 55 -24.80 28.48 -5.73
N ASP A 56 -26.02 28.99 -5.92
CA ASP A 56 -26.40 30.40 -5.69
C ASP A 56 -27.70 30.46 -4.87
#